data_AF-A0A5N6ZCH8-F1
#
_entry.id   AF-A0A5N6ZCH8-F1
#
_cell.length_a   1.000
_cell.length_b   1.000
_cell.length_c   1.000
_cell.angle_alpha   90.00
_cell.angle_beta   90.00
_cell.angle_gamma   90.00
#
_symmetry.space_group_name_H-M   'P 1'
#
loop_
_entity.id
_entity.type
_entity.pdbx_description
1 polymer ?
#
loop_
_entity_poly.entity_id
_entity_poly.type
_entity_poly.pdbx_seq_one_letter_code
_entity_poly.pdbx_strand_id
1 'polypeptide(L)'
;MYFPLLFALSSALSLASASAVYDCPFAQDRSGLFQKPYCCEGFKDAPHTNLTKVGLNCTEQTDNVVEVCPNGFTPKCCYWGGVGPLCTAEAVVRESE
;
A
#
# COMPACT_ATOMS: atom_id res chain seq x y z
N MET A 1 -4.59 -61.94 -17.80
CA MET A 1 -5.40 -60.81 -17.31
C MET A 1 -4.54 -59.57 -17.36
N TYR A 2 -4.71 -58.74 -18.40
CA TYR A 2 -3.97 -57.48 -18.56
C TYR A 2 -4.73 -56.38 -17.82
N PHE A 3 -4.11 -55.82 -16.79
CA PHE A 3 -4.65 -54.74 -15.97
C PHE A 3 -4.34 -53.40 -16.67
N PRO A 4 -5.33 -52.63 -17.15
CA PRO A 4 -5.04 -51.35 -17.79
C PRO A 4 -4.78 -50.31 -16.70
N LEU A 5 -3.53 -49.86 -16.62
CA LEU A 5 -3.06 -48.80 -15.74
C LEU A 5 -3.60 -47.46 -16.27
N LEU A 6 -4.74 -47.01 -15.77
CA LEU A 6 -5.29 -45.67 -16.06
C LEU A 6 -4.52 -44.64 -15.24
N PHE A 7 -3.57 -43.97 -15.88
CA PHE A 7 -2.91 -42.77 -15.35
C PHE A 7 -3.93 -41.62 -15.35
N ALA A 8 -4.54 -41.34 -14.19
CA ALA A 8 -5.32 -40.13 -13.99
C ALA A 8 -4.36 -38.93 -13.88
N LEU A 9 -4.31 -38.11 -14.92
CA LEU A 9 -3.50 -36.89 -14.97
C LEU A 9 -4.23 -35.79 -14.18
N SER A 10 -4.00 -35.72 -12.87
CA SER A 10 -4.50 -34.64 -12.01
C SER A 10 -3.79 -33.33 -12.39
N SER A 11 -4.47 -32.47 -13.14
CA SER A 11 -4.04 -31.11 -13.43
C SER A 11 -4.26 -30.26 -12.18
N ALA A 12 -3.22 -30.08 -11.38
CA ALA A 12 -3.22 -29.08 -10.32
C ALA A 12 -3.21 -27.69 -10.97
N LEU A 13 -4.35 -27.00 -10.98
CA LEU A 13 -4.37 -25.57 -11.24
C LEU A 13 -3.77 -24.88 -10.02
N SER A 14 -2.49 -24.53 -10.11
CA SER A 14 -1.89 -23.57 -9.18
C SER A 14 -2.61 -22.24 -9.38
N LEU A 15 -3.49 -21.86 -8.44
CA LEU A 15 -3.96 -20.48 -8.35
C LEU A 15 -2.73 -19.61 -8.03
N ALA A 16 -2.23 -18.89 -9.02
CA ALA A 16 -1.30 -17.80 -8.77
C ALA A 16 -2.03 -16.80 -7.88
N SER A 17 -1.59 -16.68 -6.63
CA SER A 17 -2.04 -15.63 -5.72
C SER A 17 -1.53 -14.31 -6.26
N ALA A 18 -2.40 -13.49 -6.87
CA ALA A 18 -2.07 -12.12 -7.23
C ALA A 18 -1.67 -11.36 -5.95
N SER A 19 -0.45 -10.85 -5.90
CA SER A 19 0.01 -10.03 -4.79
C SER A 19 -0.60 -8.63 -4.92
N ALA A 20 -1.28 -8.11 -3.91
CA ALA A 20 -1.65 -6.70 -3.92
C ALA A 20 -0.39 -5.84 -3.70
N VAL A 21 -0.34 -4.67 -4.33
CA VAL A 21 0.72 -3.66 -4.19
C VAL A 21 0.11 -2.29 -3.92
N TYR A 22 0.83 -1.46 -3.18
CA TYR A 22 0.48 -0.05 -3.03
C TYR A 22 1.00 0.76 -4.21
N ASP A 23 0.11 1.54 -4.82
CA ASP A 23 0.47 2.61 -5.73
C ASP A 23 0.40 3.96 -5.01
N CYS A 24 1.56 4.61 -4.91
CA CYS A 24 1.67 5.96 -4.37
C CYS A 24 2.09 6.94 -5.46
N PRO A 25 1.24 7.94 -5.80
CA PRO A 25 1.64 8.97 -6.73
C PRO A 25 2.75 9.83 -6.14
N PHE A 26 3.44 10.58 -7.00
CA PHE A 26 4.33 11.64 -6.56
C PHE A 26 3.59 12.65 -5.66
N ALA A 27 4.34 13.28 -4.77
CA ALA A 27 3.81 14.24 -3.81
C ALA A 27 3.01 15.35 -4.51
N GLN A 28 1.75 15.51 -4.11
CA GLN A 28 0.78 16.43 -4.74
C GLN A 28 0.98 17.89 -4.31
N ASP A 29 1.92 18.15 -3.41
CA ASP A 29 2.26 19.47 -2.89
C ASP A 29 3.36 20.18 -3.69
N ARG A 30 3.66 19.66 -4.90
CA ARG A 30 4.68 20.18 -5.83
C ARG A 30 6.11 20.04 -5.36
N SER A 31 6.37 19.27 -4.30
CA SER A 31 7.74 18.95 -3.87
C SER A 31 8.45 18.00 -4.86
N GLY A 32 7.70 17.24 -5.67
CA GLY A 32 8.27 16.28 -6.62
C GLY A 32 8.88 15.04 -5.96
N LEU A 33 8.54 14.79 -4.69
CA LEU A 33 9.12 13.69 -3.91
C LEU A 33 8.35 12.39 -4.10
N PHE A 34 9.09 11.29 -4.11
CA PHE A 34 8.52 9.94 -4.06
C PHE A 34 7.90 9.69 -2.69
N GLN A 35 6.72 9.09 -2.69
CA GLN A 35 5.97 8.77 -1.49
C GLN A 35 5.92 7.27 -1.26
N LYS A 36 5.74 6.90 0.01
CA LYS A 36 5.54 5.53 0.44
C LYS A 36 4.22 5.42 1.22
N PRO A 37 3.62 4.23 1.28
CA PRO A 37 2.39 4.01 2.05
C PRO A 37 2.69 4.00 3.55
N TYR A 38 1.90 4.75 4.32
CA TYR A 38 1.93 4.79 5.78
C TYR A 38 0.53 4.65 6.35
N CYS A 39 0.44 3.94 7.47
CA CYS A 39 -0.70 4.03 8.37
C CYS A 39 -0.36 5.03 9.48
N CYS A 40 -1.14 6.11 9.57
CA CYS A 40 -0.97 7.16 10.58
C CYS A 40 -2.16 7.18 11.52
N GLU A 41 -1.93 7.44 12.81
CA GLU A 41 -2.99 7.54 13.82
C GLU A 41 -3.81 8.84 13.70
N GLY A 42 -3.24 9.86 13.08
CA GLY A 42 -3.90 11.13 12.85
C GLY A 42 -3.12 12.05 11.92
N PHE A 43 -3.67 13.23 11.68
CA PHE A 43 -3.12 14.23 10.79
C PHE A 43 -3.28 15.63 11.38
N LYS A 44 -2.27 16.47 11.21
CA LYS A 44 -2.35 17.91 11.48
C LYS A 44 -2.03 18.71 10.23
N ASP A 45 -2.47 19.97 10.21
CA ASP A 45 -2.14 20.88 9.13
C ASP A 45 -0.63 21.15 9.08
N ALA A 46 -0.09 21.14 7.86
CA ALA A 46 1.26 21.63 7.64
C ALA A 46 1.28 23.17 7.76
N PRO A 47 2.34 23.76 8.32
CA PRO A 47 2.45 25.21 8.39
C PRO A 47 2.50 25.79 6.97
N HIS A 48 1.69 26.82 6.71
CA HIS A 48 1.65 27.59 5.46
C HIS A 48 1.15 26.87 4.20
N THR A 49 0.56 25.67 4.31
CA THR A 49 -0.03 24.98 3.14
C THR A 49 -1.19 24.06 3.53
N ASN A 50 -2.19 23.97 2.67
CA ASN A 50 -3.28 22.99 2.77
C ASN A 50 -3.10 21.79 1.83
N LEU A 51 -1.99 21.75 1.07
CA LEU A 51 -1.68 20.68 0.11
C LEU A 51 -1.05 19.45 0.77
N THR A 52 -0.62 19.58 2.02
CA THR A 52 0.10 18.55 2.77
C THR A 52 -0.43 18.51 4.19
N LYS A 53 -0.55 17.30 4.73
CA LYS A 53 -0.81 17.07 6.15
C LYS A 53 0.43 16.43 6.78
N VAL A 54 0.75 16.82 8.01
CA VAL A 54 1.76 16.10 8.79
C VAL A 54 1.08 14.91 9.44
N GLY A 55 1.54 13.71 9.10
CA GLY A 55 1.09 12.48 9.73
C GLY A 55 1.58 12.36 11.16
N LEU A 56 0.74 11.84 12.04
CA LEU A 56 1.03 11.59 13.45
C LEU A 56 1.15 10.10 13.70
N ASN A 57 2.23 9.71 14.40
CA ASN A 57 2.53 8.32 14.76
C ASN A 57 2.35 7.36 13.58
N CYS A 58 3.11 7.59 12.51
CA CYS A 58 2.97 6.83 11.26
C CYS A 58 3.90 5.62 11.22
N THR A 59 3.37 4.51 10.70
CA THR A 59 4.13 3.28 10.43
C THR A 59 4.11 2.98 8.93
N GLU A 60 5.30 2.86 8.34
CA GLU A 60 5.46 2.50 6.93
C GLU A 60 4.88 1.10 6.67
N GLN A 61 4.18 0.91 5.56
CA GLN A 61 3.63 -0.38 5.17
C GLN A 61 4.53 -1.01 4.11
N THR A 62 5.47 -1.87 4.53
CA THR A 62 6.47 -2.51 3.65
C THR A 62 6.14 -3.94 3.26
N ASP A 63 5.51 -4.70 4.16
CA ASP A 63 5.45 -6.16 4.02
C ASP A 63 4.10 -6.68 3.57
N ASN A 64 3.00 -6.05 3.98
CA ASN A 64 1.65 -6.48 3.66
C ASN A 64 0.79 -5.28 3.23
N VAL A 65 0.06 -5.47 2.14
CA VAL A 65 -0.95 -4.51 1.72
C VAL A 65 -2.18 -4.67 2.60
N VAL A 66 -2.55 -3.58 3.26
CA VAL A 66 -3.75 -3.45 4.07
C VAL A 66 -4.63 -2.40 3.40
N GLU A 67 -5.90 -2.70 3.24
CA GLU A 67 -6.86 -1.72 2.72
C GLU A 67 -7.26 -0.72 3.81
N VAL A 68 -7.20 -1.15 5.06
CA VAL A 68 -7.61 -0.38 6.24
C VAL A 68 -6.55 -0.53 7.33
N CYS A 69 -6.08 0.60 7.83
CA CYS A 69 -5.16 0.69 8.96
C CYS A 69 -5.85 0.29 10.28
N PRO A 70 -5.10 -0.07 11.33
CA PRO A 70 -5.68 -0.53 12.61
C PRO A 70 -6.67 0.45 13.28
N ASN A 71 -6.54 1.75 12.97
CA ASN A 71 -7.42 2.81 13.46
C ASN A 71 -8.65 3.08 12.55
N GLY A 72 -8.86 2.28 11.51
CA GLY A 72 -9.97 2.43 10.56
C GLY A 72 -9.73 3.43 9.43
N PHE A 73 -8.56 4.08 9.36
CA PHE A 73 -8.21 4.95 8.24
C PHE A 73 -7.67 4.16 7.05
N THR A 74 -7.76 4.76 5.86
CA THR A 74 -7.03 4.28 4.69
C THR A 74 -5.55 4.64 4.80
N PRO A 75 -4.63 3.77 4.33
CA PRO A 75 -3.23 4.13 4.24
C PRO A 75 -3.02 5.37 3.37
N LYS A 76 -2.06 6.21 3.75
CA LYS A 76 -1.73 7.45 3.04
C LYS A 76 -0.36 7.38 2.40
N CYS A 77 -0.22 8.02 1.26
CA CYS A 77 1.07 8.24 0.65
C CYS A 77 1.73 9.43 1.31
N CYS A 78 2.87 9.17 1.93
CA CYS A 78 3.65 10.17 2.64
C CYS A 78 5.13 10.05 2.26
N TYR A 79 5.84 11.16 2.36
CA TYR A 79 7.30 11.19 2.27
C TYR A 79 7.88 11.80 3.53
N TRP A 80 9.16 11.53 3.83
CA TRP A 80 9.78 12.08 5.03
C TRP A 80 10.29 13.50 4.78
N GLY A 81 9.75 14.47 5.53
CA GLY A 81 10.20 15.87 5.53
C GLY A 81 10.86 16.27 6.85
N GLY A 82 11.37 17.51 6.92
CA GLY A 82 12.06 18.03 8.11
C GLY A 82 11.22 18.12 9.39
N VAL A 83 9.90 17.93 9.30
CA VAL A 83 8.96 17.96 10.43
C VAL A 83 8.27 16.62 10.69
N GLY A 84 8.69 15.56 9.99
CA GLY A 84 8.10 14.23 10.04
C GLY A 84 7.48 13.79 8.71
N PRO A 85 6.61 12.76 8.71
CA PRO A 85 5.96 12.25 7.51
C PRO A 85 4.93 13.27 6.99
N LEU A 86 5.12 13.66 5.74
CA LEU A 86 4.29 14.61 5.01
C LEU A 86 3.43 13.84 4.01
N CYS A 87 2.12 13.83 4.24
CA CYS A 87 1.15 13.04 3.49
C CYS A 87 0.36 13.94 2.54
N THR A 88 0.33 13.57 1.27
CA THR A 88 -0.29 14.40 0.22
C THR A 88 -1.37 13.66 -0.59
N ALA A 89 -1.47 12.34 -0.45
CA ALA A 89 -2.44 11.53 -1.18
C ALA A 89 -2.86 10.27 -0.38
N GLU A 90 -3.92 9.61 -0.84
CA GLU A 90 -4.27 8.26 -0.37
C GLU A 90 -3.44 7.21 -1.12
N ALA A 91 -3.09 6.11 -0.44
CA ALA A 91 -2.49 4.98 -1.12
C ALA A 91 -3.57 4.19 -1.85
N VAL A 92 -3.32 3.86 -3.12
CA VAL A 92 -4.22 3.04 -3.91
C VAL A 92 -3.72 1.61 -3.87
N VAL A 93 -4.57 0.68 -3.43
CA VAL A 93 -4.26 -0.75 -3.53
C VAL A 93 -4.56 -1.21 -4.96
N ARG A 94 -3.55 -1.79 -5.62
CA ARG A 94 -3.72 -2.44 -6.93
C ARG A 94 -3.33 -3.90 -6.83
N GLU A 95 -4.06 -4.77 -7.51
CA GLU A 95 -3.62 -6.15 -7.70
C GLU A 95 -2.45 -6.14 -8.70
N SER A 96 -1.33 -6.78 -8.35
CA SER A 96 -0.28 -7.05 -9.33
C SER A 96 -0.68 -8.29 -10.14
N GLU A 97 -0.95 -8.09 -11.42
CA GLU A 97 -1.12 -9.18 -12.40
C GLU A 97 0.16 -10.00 -12.58
#